data_AF-A0A1S8KJ53-F1
#
_entry.id   AF-A0A1S8KJ53-F1
#
_cell.length_a   1.000
_cell.length_b   1.000
_cell.length_c   1.000
_cell.angle_alpha   90.00
_cell.angle_beta   90.00
_cell.angle_gamma   90.00
#
_symmetry.space_group_name_H-M   'P 1'
#
loop_
_entity.id
_entity.type
_entity.pdbx_description
1 polymer ?
#
loop_
_entity_poly.entity_id
_entity_poly.type
_entity_poly.pdbx_seq_one_letter_code
_entity_poly.pdbx_strand_id
1 'polypeptide(L)'
;IQTATAQISQIIANVASSQYGGCSADRTDELLAPFAELNYKKHLKDAEEWIDSPERQKEYAKAKTKKDIFDAMQSLEYEINTLFTSNGQTPFTSLGFGLGENWFEREIQKAILQIRINGLGSEKRTAIFPKLIFTLKKGVNLNPEDPNYDIKQLALECATKRMYPDILNYDKIVELTGSFKVPMGCRSFLQGWKDENGQEVNVGRMNLGVVTLNLPRIAIESKGDQNKFWQLLSDRLEIMKDALLYRVERCKEAIPANAPILYMYGAFGKRLSRTDSVNELFKNRRATVSLGYIGLYEVASAFFGGEWETNPEAKAFTL
;
A
#
# COMPACT_ATOMS: atom_id res chain seq x y z
N ILE A 1 10.76 -0.39 -19.35
CA ILE A 1 10.44 -0.25 -17.90
C ILE A 1 10.81 1.11 -17.32
N GLN A 2 11.98 1.70 -17.65
CA GLN A 2 12.42 2.99 -17.10
C GLN A 2 11.38 4.12 -17.26
N THR A 3 10.76 4.25 -18.43
CA THR A 3 9.71 5.25 -18.65
C THR A 3 8.49 5.01 -17.76
N ALA A 4 8.12 3.75 -17.53
CA ALA A 4 6.98 3.41 -16.68
C ALA A 4 7.25 3.80 -15.22
N THR A 5 8.47 3.56 -14.72
CA THR A 5 8.84 3.90 -13.34
C THR A 5 8.95 5.40 -13.12
N ALA A 6 9.48 6.14 -14.10
CA ALA A 6 9.49 7.61 -14.08
C ALA A 6 8.07 8.21 -14.12
N GLN A 7 7.13 7.57 -14.81
CA GLN A 7 5.71 7.97 -14.75
C GLN A 7 5.10 7.65 -13.39
N ILE A 8 5.42 6.49 -12.79
CA ILE A 8 4.95 6.12 -11.45
C ILE A 8 5.40 7.15 -10.40
N SER A 9 6.66 7.58 -10.40
CA SER A 9 7.15 8.58 -9.44
C SER A 9 6.44 9.93 -9.58
N GLN A 10 6.21 10.38 -10.81
CA GLN A 10 5.44 11.59 -11.09
C GLN A 10 3.98 11.46 -10.64
N ILE A 11 3.34 10.32 -10.90
CA ILE A 11 1.97 10.04 -10.43
C ILE A 11 1.92 10.06 -8.91
N ILE A 12 2.88 9.42 -8.23
CA ILE A 12 2.98 9.42 -6.77
C ILE A 12 3.05 10.85 -6.22
N ALA A 13 3.92 11.69 -6.76
CA ALA A 13 4.07 13.07 -6.29
C ALA A 13 2.79 13.89 -6.49
N ASN A 14 2.13 13.74 -7.65
CA ASN A 14 0.88 14.46 -7.95
C ASN A 14 -0.30 13.98 -7.11
N VAL A 15 -0.44 12.66 -6.93
CA VAL A 15 -1.47 12.05 -6.07
C VAL A 15 -1.26 12.49 -4.63
N ALA A 16 -0.04 12.38 -4.10
CA ALA A 16 0.30 12.78 -2.74
C ALA A 16 0.13 14.30 -2.52
N SER A 17 0.19 15.13 -3.57
CA SER A 17 -0.09 16.56 -3.49
C SER A 17 -1.59 16.90 -3.56
N SER A 18 -2.43 15.93 -3.92
CA SER A 18 -3.88 16.08 -4.09
C SER A 18 -4.70 15.40 -2.98
N GLN A 19 -4.04 14.77 -2.01
CA GLN A 19 -4.66 14.12 -0.85
C GLN A 19 -3.77 14.30 0.38
N TYR A 20 -4.34 14.17 1.59
CA TYR A 20 -3.58 14.30 2.84
C TYR A 20 -3.05 12.95 3.39
N GLY A 21 -3.37 11.84 2.73
CA GLY A 21 -2.99 10.49 3.15
C GLY A 21 -1.86 9.88 2.32
N GLY A 22 -1.35 8.72 2.76
CA GLY A 22 -0.37 7.95 2.00
C GLY A 22 -0.98 7.31 0.75
N CYS A 23 -0.14 7.08 -0.27
CA CYS A 23 -0.50 6.36 -1.49
C CYS A 23 0.21 5.00 -1.55
N SER A 24 -0.39 4.03 -2.24
CA SER A 24 0.18 2.70 -2.38
C SER A 24 0.14 2.26 -3.84
N ALA A 25 1.24 1.70 -4.33
CA ALA A 25 1.27 0.94 -5.58
C ALA A 25 1.12 -0.54 -5.25
N ASP A 26 0.01 -1.15 -5.67
CA ASP A 26 -0.25 -2.57 -5.47
C ASP A 26 0.43 -3.40 -6.56
N ARG A 27 0.91 -4.60 -6.20
CA ARG A 27 1.51 -5.58 -7.13
C ARG A 27 2.51 -4.96 -8.13
N THR A 28 3.46 -4.20 -7.62
CA THR A 28 4.44 -3.43 -8.41
C THR A 28 5.26 -4.31 -9.35
N ASP A 29 5.56 -5.54 -8.92
CA ASP A 29 6.20 -6.59 -9.70
C ASP A 29 5.38 -7.01 -10.93
N GLU A 30 4.08 -7.31 -10.74
CA GLU A 30 3.17 -7.67 -11.83
C GLU A 30 2.86 -6.47 -12.73
N LEU A 31 2.64 -5.29 -12.13
CA LEU A 31 2.34 -4.03 -12.83
C LEU A 31 3.46 -3.63 -13.80
N LEU A 32 4.71 -3.81 -13.40
CA LEU A 32 5.86 -3.38 -14.17
C LEU A 32 6.40 -4.43 -15.16
N ALA A 33 6.05 -5.70 -14.97
CA ALA A 33 6.53 -6.80 -15.80
C ALA A 33 6.26 -6.63 -17.31
N PRO A 34 5.06 -6.19 -17.78
CA PRO A 34 4.84 -5.95 -19.20
C PRO A 34 5.80 -4.92 -19.81
N PHE A 35 6.20 -3.91 -19.03
CA PHE A 35 7.16 -2.89 -19.50
C PHE A 35 8.60 -3.39 -19.48
N ALA A 36 8.92 -4.39 -18.67
CA ALA A 36 10.20 -5.10 -18.73
C ALA A 36 10.25 -6.04 -19.94
N GLU A 37 9.14 -6.70 -20.26
CA GLU A 37 9.02 -7.54 -21.45
C GLU A 37 9.20 -6.74 -22.74
N LEU A 38 8.64 -5.53 -22.82
CA LEU A 38 8.87 -4.62 -23.95
C LEU A 38 10.36 -4.28 -24.12
N ASN A 39 11.08 -4.03 -23.01
CA ASN A 39 12.53 -3.82 -23.08
C ASN A 39 13.25 -5.07 -23.56
N TYR A 40 12.87 -6.26 -23.08
CA TYR A 40 13.47 -7.50 -23.54
C TYR A 40 13.26 -7.73 -25.03
N LYS A 41 12.05 -7.51 -25.56
CA LYS A 41 11.77 -7.59 -27.00
C LYS A 41 12.61 -6.62 -27.80
N LYS A 42 12.79 -5.38 -27.29
CA LYS A 42 13.67 -4.39 -27.90
C LYS A 42 15.12 -4.89 -27.93
N HIS A 43 15.67 -5.35 -26.80
CA HIS A 43 17.05 -5.84 -26.75
C HIS A 43 17.26 -7.11 -27.57
N LEU A 44 16.24 -7.95 -27.73
CA LEU A 44 16.30 -9.12 -28.59
C LEU A 44 16.40 -8.71 -30.05
N LYS A 45 15.58 -7.75 -30.50
CA LYS A 45 15.68 -7.18 -31.85
C LYS A 45 17.03 -6.51 -32.08
N ASP A 46 17.53 -5.75 -31.11
CA ASP A 46 18.86 -5.15 -31.21
C ASP A 46 19.93 -6.26 -31.31
N ALA A 47 19.79 -7.36 -30.56
CA ALA A 47 20.74 -8.47 -30.64
C ALA A 47 20.71 -9.20 -31.98
N GLU A 48 19.54 -9.33 -32.61
CA GLU A 48 19.39 -9.94 -33.94
C GLU A 48 20.19 -9.18 -35.02
N GLU A 49 20.44 -7.88 -34.84
CA GLU A 49 21.25 -7.08 -35.77
C GLU A 49 22.76 -7.29 -35.62
N TRP A 50 23.24 -7.63 -34.41
CA TRP A 50 24.68 -7.56 -34.08
C TRP A 50 25.28 -8.87 -33.57
N ILE A 51 24.45 -9.90 -33.29
CA ILE A 51 24.87 -11.17 -32.69
C ILE A 51 24.32 -12.33 -33.53
N ASP A 52 25.20 -13.14 -34.10
CA ASP A 52 24.78 -14.23 -35.00
C ASP A 52 24.12 -15.43 -34.28
N SER A 53 24.51 -15.71 -33.04
CA SER A 53 23.99 -16.88 -32.29
C SER A 53 22.67 -16.55 -31.58
N PRO A 54 21.59 -17.30 -31.85
CA PRO A 54 20.29 -17.12 -31.18
C PRO A 54 20.37 -17.28 -29.65
N GLU A 55 21.22 -18.15 -29.15
CA GLU A 55 21.46 -18.34 -27.72
C GLU A 55 22.10 -17.09 -27.12
N ARG A 56 23.16 -16.56 -27.76
CA ARG A 56 23.83 -15.33 -27.31
C ARG A 56 22.94 -14.10 -27.42
N GLN A 57 22.02 -14.06 -28.38
CA GLN A 57 21.01 -13.00 -28.48
C GLN A 57 20.09 -12.99 -27.24
N LYS A 58 19.58 -14.18 -26.85
CA LYS A 58 18.74 -14.32 -25.65
C LYS A 58 19.50 -13.98 -24.37
N GLU A 59 20.75 -14.40 -24.26
CA GLU A 59 21.62 -14.05 -23.12
C GLU A 59 21.84 -12.54 -23.02
N TYR A 60 22.17 -11.88 -24.14
CA TYR A 60 22.31 -10.42 -24.20
C TYR A 60 21.02 -9.71 -23.79
N ALA A 61 19.89 -10.09 -24.40
CA ALA A 61 18.60 -9.46 -24.12
C ALA A 61 18.21 -9.62 -22.65
N LYS A 62 18.46 -10.80 -22.07
CA LYS A 62 18.20 -11.06 -20.65
C LYS A 62 19.11 -10.22 -19.75
N ALA A 63 20.41 -10.14 -20.04
CA ALA A 63 21.37 -9.38 -19.26
C ALA A 63 21.05 -7.87 -19.28
N LYS A 64 20.76 -7.32 -20.46
CA LYS A 64 20.36 -5.92 -20.63
C LYS A 64 19.06 -5.60 -19.91
N THR A 65 18.04 -6.46 -20.04
CA THR A 65 16.77 -6.24 -19.35
C THR A 65 16.91 -6.29 -17.83
N LYS A 66 17.73 -7.19 -17.27
CA LYS A 66 18.01 -7.19 -15.82
C LYS A 66 18.62 -5.86 -15.35
N LYS A 67 19.56 -5.32 -16.11
CA LYS A 67 20.16 -4.00 -15.83
C LYS A 67 19.11 -2.89 -15.90
N ASP A 68 18.27 -2.90 -16.94
CA ASP A 68 17.20 -1.92 -17.10
C ASP A 68 16.19 -1.95 -15.94
N ILE A 69 15.81 -3.16 -15.47
CA ILE A 69 14.94 -3.33 -14.30
C ILE A 69 15.60 -2.75 -13.05
N PHE A 70 16.87 -3.11 -12.81
CA PHE A 70 17.62 -2.61 -11.65
C PHE A 70 17.71 -1.08 -11.67
N ASP A 71 18.08 -0.49 -12.81
CA ASP A 71 18.22 0.96 -12.93
C ASP A 71 16.87 1.67 -12.77
N ALA A 72 15.80 1.12 -13.34
CA ALA A 72 14.46 1.66 -13.22
C ALA A 72 13.95 1.67 -11.77
N MET A 73 14.22 0.59 -11.02
CA MET A 73 13.87 0.50 -9.60
C MET A 73 14.72 1.42 -8.74
N GLN A 74 16.00 1.60 -9.10
CA GLN A 74 16.88 2.53 -8.40
C GLN A 74 16.40 3.96 -8.61
N SER A 75 16.11 4.34 -9.86
CA SER A 75 15.53 5.65 -10.18
C SER A 75 14.24 5.88 -9.39
N LEU A 76 13.34 4.88 -9.32
CA LEU A 76 12.10 5.00 -8.55
C LEU A 76 12.36 5.28 -7.06
N GLU A 77 13.26 4.54 -6.42
CA GLU A 77 13.59 4.76 -5.00
C GLU A 77 14.19 6.15 -4.77
N TYR A 78 15.12 6.59 -5.62
CA TYR A 78 15.74 7.91 -5.51
C TYR A 78 14.72 9.02 -5.76
N GLU A 79 13.93 8.92 -6.83
CA GLU A 79 12.92 9.93 -7.18
C GLU A 79 11.88 10.09 -6.08
N ILE A 80 11.39 9.00 -5.48
CA ILE A 80 10.48 9.08 -4.33
C ILE A 80 11.11 9.88 -3.19
N ASN A 81 12.41 9.75 -2.95
CA ASN A 81 13.11 10.44 -1.85
C ASN A 81 13.61 11.85 -2.21
N THR A 82 13.58 12.26 -3.48
CA THR A 82 14.00 13.60 -3.93
C THR A 82 12.85 14.47 -4.42
N LEU A 83 11.68 13.88 -4.70
CA LEU A 83 10.46 14.61 -5.03
C LEU A 83 9.81 15.14 -3.75
N PHE A 84 9.26 16.35 -3.85
CA PHE A 84 8.46 16.97 -2.80
C PHE A 84 7.00 17.05 -3.24
N THR A 85 6.10 16.86 -2.29
CA THR A 85 4.68 17.14 -2.46
C THR A 85 4.39 18.63 -2.23
N SER A 86 3.15 19.06 -2.47
CA SER A 86 2.68 20.44 -2.24
C SER A 86 2.89 20.94 -0.80
N ASN A 87 3.04 20.05 0.19
CA ASN A 87 3.30 20.43 1.59
C ASN A 87 4.80 20.46 1.97
N GLY A 88 5.70 20.27 1.00
CA GLY A 88 7.14 20.33 1.21
C GLY A 88 7.75 19.07 1.84
N GLN A 89 7.05 17.94 1.84
CA GLN A 89 7.55 16.67 2.37
C GLN A 89 7.76 15.63 1.28
N THR A 90 8.61 14.64 1.57
CA THR A 90 8.70 13.40 0.79
C THR A 90 7.33 12.72 0.74
N PRO A 91 6.86 12.26 -0.42
CA PRO A 91 5.58 11.57 -0.52
C PRO A 91 5.56 10.32 0.36
N PHE A 92 4.52 10.19 1.18
CA PHE A 92 4.28 8.95 1.90
C PHE A 92 3.74 7.90 0.91
N THR A 93 4.65 7.03 0.46
CA THR A 93 4.33 5.94 -0.46
C THR A 93 4.66 4.55 0.10
N SER A 94 3.85 3.56 -0.29
CA SER A 94 4.09 2.14 -0.08
C SER A 94 4.14 1.39 -1.43
N LEU A 95 5.05 0.44 -1.59
CA LEU A 95 5.12 -0.48 -2.73
C LEU A 95 4.80 -1.91 -2.27
N GLY A 96 3.73 -2.47 -2.82
CA GLY A 96 3.36 -3.88 -2.64
C GLY A 96 3.95 -4.76 -3.73
N PHE A 97 4.48 -5.93 -3.36
CA PHE A 97 5.01 -6.94 -4.30
C PHE A 97 5.12 -8.33 -3.64
N GLY A 98 5.50 -9.34 -4.43
CA GLY A 98 5.89 -10.67 -3.94
C GLY A 98 5.07 -11.84 -4.51
N LEU A 99 4.02 -11.55 -5.28
CA LEU A 99 3.12 -12.56 -5.84
C LEU A 99 3.47 -12.98 -7.26
N GLY A 100 4.24 -12.16 -8.01
CA GLY A 100 4.62 -12.51 -9.37
C GLY A 100 5.64 -13.66 -9.43
N GLU A 101 5.47 -14.55 -10.40
CA GLU A 101 6.23 -15.80 -10.56
C GLU A 101 7.06 -15.83 -11.85
N ASN A 102 6.70 -15.02 -12.85
CA ASN A 102 7.46 -14.99 -14.09
C ASN A 102 8.83 -14.32 -13.87
N TRP A 103 9.77 -14.54 -14.80
CA TRP A 103 11.14 -14.08 -14.59
C TRP A 103 11.27 -12.55 -14.56
N PHE A 104 10.40 -11.78 -15.24
CA PHE A 104 10.41 -10.32 -15.14
C PHE A 104 9.97 -9.86 -13.76
N GLU A 105 8.86 -10.42 -13.25
CA GLU A 105 8.32 -10.14 -11.92
C GLU A 105 9.36 -10.47 -10.84
N ARG A 106 9.97 -11.66 -10.91
CA ARG A 106 11.03 -12.09 -9.99
C ARG A 106 12.23 -11.14 -10.01
N GLU A 107 12.68 -10.68 -11.18
CA GLU A 107 13.79 -9.73 -11.27
C GLU A 107 13.42 -8.33 -10.74
N ILE A 108 12.16 -7.89 -10.90
CA ILE A 108 11.66 -6.65 -10.29
C ILE A 108 11.67 -6.75 -8.76
N GLN A 109 11.15 -7.85 -8.20
CA GLN A 109 11.18 -8.10 -6.75
C GLN A 109 12.63 -8.09 -6.21
N LYS A 110 13.56 -8.78 -6.90
CA LYS A 110 14.97 -8.81 -6.52
C LYS A 110 15.62 -7.43 -6.59
N ALA A 111 15.32 -6.66 -7.64
CA ALA A 111 15.84 -5.30 -7.78
C ALA A 111 15.39 -4.40 -6.62
N ILE A 112 14.09 -4.37 -6.31
CA ILE A 112 13.54 -3.58 -5.19
C ILE A 112 14.28 -3.89 -3.88
N LEU A 113 14.44 -5.17 -3.56
CA LEU A 113 15.11 -5.61 -2.32
C LEU A 113 16.61 -5.28 -2.32
N GLN A 114 17.31 -5.56 -3.44
CA GLN A 114 18.75 -5.33 -3.54
C GLN A 114 19.10 -3.84 -3.45
N ILE A 115 18.29 -2.97 -4.06
CA ILE A 115 18.47 -1.52 -3.98
C ILE A 115 18.29 -1.05 -2.54
N ARG A 116 17.23 -1.51 -1.87
CA ARG A 116 17.01 -1.18 -0.46
C ARG A 116 18.17 -1.64 0.41
N ILE A 117 18.67 -2.87 0.21
CA ILE A 117 19.85 -3.40 0.91
C ILE A 117 21.07 -2.48 0.67
N ASN A 118 21.30 -2.06 -0.57
CA ASN A 118 22.42 -1.19 -0.92
C ASN A 118 22.36 0.18 -0.22
N GLY A 119 21.15 0.68 0.03
CA GLY A 119 20.91 1.94 0.74
C GLY A 119 20.94 3.17 -0.15
N LEU A 120 20.43 4.27 0.40
CA LEU A 120 20.21 5.52 -0.30
C LEU A 120 21.39 6.49 -0.13
N GLY A 121 21.85 7.06 -1.24
CA GLY A 121 22.93 8.05 -1.30
C GLY A 121 24.32 7.45 -1.06
N SER A 122 25.33 8.32 -1.10
CA SER A 122 26.74 7.96 -0.86
C SER A 122 26.95 7.32 0.51
N GLU A 123 26.22 7.78 1.52
CA GLU A 123 26.25 7.26 2.88
C GLU A 123 25.46 5.96 3.07
N LYS A 124 24.78 5.47 2.02
CA LYS A 124 23.99 4.23 2.04
C LYS A 124 23.00 4.18 3.19
N ARG A 125 22.29 5.28 3.45
CA ARG A 125 21.31 5.41 4.55
C ARG A 125 20.10 4.51 4.31
N THR A 126 19.43 4.11 5.39
CA THR A 126 18.14 3.42 5.28
C THR A 126 17.08 4.45 4.90
N ALA A 127 16.50 4.29 3.69
CA ALA A 127 15.42 5.16 3.26
C ALA A 127 14.15 4.92 4.08
N ILE A 128 13.43 6.00 4.38
CA ILE A 128 12.14 5.93 5.09
C ILE A 128 11.02 5.53 4.12
N PHE A 129 11.07 6.04 2.89
CA PHE A 129 10.12 5.74 1.82
C PHE A 129 10.81 5.21 0.56
N PRO A 130 10.08 4.54 -0.35
CA PRO A 130 8.76 3.97 -0.08
C PRO A 130 8.83 2.90 1.02
N LYS A 131 7.72 2.65 1.72
CA LYS A 131 7.57 1.43 2.50
C LYS A 131 7.56 0.25 1.53
N LEU A 132 8.23 -0.84 1.89
CA LEU A 132 8.17 -2.07 1.12
C LEU A 132 7.24 -3.05 1.83
N ILE A 133 6.29 -3.61 1.11
CA ILE A 133 5.30 -4.56 1.63
C ILE A 133 5.41 -5.84 0.80
N PHE A 134 6.03 -6.86 1.39
CA PHE A 134 6.24 -8.16 0.76
C PHE A 134 5.14 -9.14 1.15
N THR A 135 4.46 -9.69 0.14
CA THR A 135 3.33 -10.60 0.36
C THR A 135 3.81 -12.03 0.41
N LEU A 136 3.49 -12.73 1.50
CA LEU A 136 3.73 -14.16 1.67
C LEU A 136 2.51 -14.97 1.23
N LYS A 137 2.74 -15.97 0.37
CA LYS A 137 1.70 -16.90 -0.10
C LYS A 137 2.29 -18.30 -0.27
N LYS A 138 1.58 -19.31 0.24
CA LYS A 138 1.94 -20.73 0.07
C LYS A 138 1.88 -21.11 -1.42
N GLY A 139 2.87 -21.88 -1.88
CA GLY A 139 2.99 -22.24 -3.29
C GLY A 139 3.66 -21.16 -4.14
N VAL A 140 4.05 -20.02 -3.55
CA VAL A 140 4.72 -18.92 -4.26
C VAL A 140 6.06 -18.60 -3.62
N ASN A 141 6.09 -18.27 -2.32
CA ASN A 141 7.32 -17.82 -1.66
C ASN A 141 7.43 -18.21 -0.18
N LEU A 142 6.45 -18.90 0.41
CA LEU A 142 6.36 -19.10 1.84
C LEU A 142 7.28 -20.24 2.32
N ASN A 143 7.31 -21.36 1.58
CA ASN A 143 8.03 -22.57 1.97
C ASN A 143 9.30 -22.80 1.14
N PRO A 144 10.30 -23.57 1.64
CA PRO A 144 11.55 -23.85 0.94
C PRO A 144 11.41 -24.37 -0.50
N GLU A 145 10.36 -25.15 -0.76
CA GLU A 145 10.02 -25.73 -2.05
C GLU A 145 9.32 -24.76 -3.02
N ASP A 146 8.86 -23.61 -2.53
CA ASP A 146 8.13 -22.63 -3.33
C ASP A 146 9.07 -21.90 -4.32
N PRO A 147 8.61 -21.56 -5.54
CA PRO A 147 9.45 -21.05 -6.63
C PRO A 147 10.20 -19.74 -6.30
N ASN A 148 9.61 -18.90 -5.44
CA ASN A 148 10.17 -17.62 -5.00
C ASN A 148 10.71 -17.65 -3.57
N TYR A 149 11.01 -18.83 -3.01
CA TYR A 149 11.62 -18.91 -1.68
C TYR A 149 12.99 -18.20 -1.63
N ASP A 150 13.74 -18.21 -2.73
CA ASP A 150 14.98 -17.46 -2.87
C ASP A 150 14.77 -15.94 -2.65
N ILE A 151 13.64 -15.41 -3.12
CA ILE A 151 13.27 -14.01 -2.93
C ILE A 151 12.81 -13.75 -1.49
N LYS A 152 12.13 -14.71 -0.84
CA LYS A 152 11.83 -14.61 0.60
C LYS A 152 13.11 -14.50 1.42
N GLN A 153 14.16 -15.27 1.11
CA GLN A 153 15.45 -15.16 1.79
C GLN A 153 16.08 -13.77 1.60
N LEU A 154 16.02 -13.22 0.38
CA LEU A 154 16.47 -11.86 0.10
C LEU A 154 15.64 -10.80 0.86
N ALA A 155 14.32 -11.02 1.00
CA ALA A 155 13.43 -10.14 1.76
C ALA A 155 13.78 -10.15 3.26
N LEU A 156 14.11 -11.32 3.82
CA LEU A 156 14.60 -11.46 5.19
C LEU A 156 15.93 -10.71 5.39
N GLU A 157 16.88 -10.89 4.47
CA GLU A 157 18.13 -10.14 4.51
C GLU A 157 17.87 -8.63 4.48
N CYS A 158 17.02 -8.17 3.57
CA CYS A 158 16.63 -6.76 3.45
C CYS A 158 16.06 -6.22 4.78
N ALA A 159 15.11 -6.93 5.39
CA ALA A 159 14.48 -6.52 6.64
C ALA A 159 15.51 -6.40 7.78
N THR A 160 16.44 -7.35 7.90
CA THR A 160 17.49 -7.31 8.94
C THR A 160 18.44 -6.12 8.81
N LYS A 161 18.64 -5.62 7.59
CA LYS A 161 19.55 -4.49 7.30
C LYS A 161 18.82 -3.15 7.28
N ARG A 162 17.54 -3.12 6.93
CA ARG A 162 16.81 -1.91 6.49
C ARG A 162 15.40 -1.77 7.06
N MET A 163 15.02 -2.60 8.04
CA MET A 163 13.67 -2.72 8.62
C MET A 163 12.64 -3.30 7.64
N TYR A 164 12.50 -2.67 6.46
CA TYR A 164 11.62 -3.14 5.39
C TYR A 164 12.22 -4.31 4.60
N PRO A 165 11.39 -5.20 4.02
CA PRO A 165 9.94 -5.09 3.88
C PRO A 165 9.12 -5.54 5.11
N ASP A 166 7.97 -4.89 5.31
CA ASP A 166 6.88 -5.42 6.13
C ASP A 166 6.28 -6.64 5.42
N ILE A 167 5.74 -7.60 6.17
CA ILE A 167 5.15 -8.82 5.59
C ILE A 167 3.63 -8.80 5.65
N LEU A 168 2.97 -9.29 4.60
CA LEU A 168 1.53 -9.58 4.58
C LEU A 168 1.26 -11.05 4.29
N ASN A 169 0.40 -11.68 5.08
CA ASN A 169 -0.08 -13.03 4.78
C ASN A 169 -1.26 -12.96 3.80
N TYR A 170 -1.07 -13.46 2.58
CA TYR A 170 -2.09 -13.42 1.53
C TYR A 170 -3.42 -14.04 1.97
N ASP A 171 -3.37 -15.27 2.46
CA ASP A 171 -4.56 -16.05 2.81
C ASP A 171 -5.34 -15.39 3.94
N LYS A 172 -4.64 -14.86 4.95
CA LYS A 172 -5.28 -14.16 6.07
C LYS A 172 -5.92 -12.84 5.64
N ILE A 173 -5.31 -12.11 4.73
CA ILE A 173 -5.91 -10.88 4.19
C ILE A 173 -7.17 -11.23 3.40
N VAL A 174 -7.15 -12.26 2.55
CA VAL A 174 -8.33 -12.72 1.83
C VAL A 174 -9.43 -13.17 2.79
N GLU A 175 -9.10 -13.94 3.82
CA GLU A 175 -10.03 -14.38 4.86
C GLU A 175 -10.73 -13.18 5.54
N LEU A 176 -9.95 -12.19 5.98
CA LEU A 176 -10.45 -11.05 6.77
C LEU A 176 -11.22 -10.03 5.94
N THR A 177 -10.92 -9.93 4.65
CA THR A 177 -11.42 -8.82 3.82
C THR A 177 -12.16 -9.25 2.57
N GLY A 178 -12.22 -10.54 2.27
CA GLY A 178 -12.83 -11.09 1.06
C GLY A 178 -12.07 -10.83 -0.24
N SER A 179 -10.90 -10.18 -0.19
CA SER A 179 -10.03 -9.93 -1.35
C SER A 179 -8.58 -9.70 -0.95
N PHE A 180 -7.64 -9.75 -1.90
CA PHE A 180 -6.24 -9.36 -1.65
C PHE A 180 -5.89 -7.99 -2.25
N LYS A 181 -5.25 -7.15 -1.42
CA LYS A 181 -4.55 -5.91 -1.81
C LYS A 181 -3.61 -5.49 -0.69
N VAL A 182 -2.54 -4.76 -1.01
CA VAL A 182 -1.75 -4.06 0.01
C VAL A 182 -2.55 -2.91 0.66
N PRO A 183 -2.24 -2.52 1.91
CA PRO A 183 -2.95 -1.42 2.56
C PRO A 183 -2.71 -0.09 1.84
N MET A 184 -3.69 0.80 1.89
CA MET A 184 -3.54 2.19 1.51
C MET A 184 -2.71 2.92 2.60
N GLY A 185 -1.59 3.53 2.19
CA GLY A 185 -0.65 4.19 3.09
C GLY A 185 -0.04 3.23 4.11
N CYS A 186 -0.24 3.51 5.40
CA CYS A 186 0.26 2.65 6.48
C CYS A 186 -0.40 1.26 6.52
N ARG A 187 -1.74 1.23 6.70
CA ARG A 187 -2.48 0.03 7.16
C ARG A 187 -3.99 0.10 6.94
N SER A 188 -4.47 0.98 6.05
CA SER A 188 -5.91 1.08 5.76
C SER A 188 -6.29 0.05 4.71
N PHE A 189 -6.99 -1.01 5.11
CA PHE A 189 -7.41 -2.08 4.20
C PHE A 189 -8.81 -1.82 3.62
N LEU A 190 -8.93 -2.07 2.32
CA LEU A 190 -10.21 -2.13 1.64
C LEU A 190 -10.86 -3.49 1.85
N GLN A 191 -12.18 -3.50 2.05
CA GLN A 191 -12.99 -4.70 1.94
C GLN A 191 -13.18 -5.08 0.46
N GLY A 192 -13.33 -6.36 0.18
CA GLY A 192 -13.66 -6.89 -1.13
C GLY A 192 -14.88 -6.19 -1.69
N TRP A 193 -14.78 -5.74 -2.93
CA TRP A 193 -15.83 -4.97 -3.60
C TRP A 193 -15.83 -5.31 -5.08
N LYS A 194 -17.03 -5.43 -5.63
CA LYS A 194 -17.25 -5.72 -7.04
C LYS A 194 -17.95 -4.55 -7.71
N ASP A 195 -17.57 -4.29 -8.96
CA ASP A 195 -18.26 -3.31 -9.79
C ASP A 195 -19.61 -3.85 -10.30
N GLU A 196 -20.29 -3.03 -11.11
CA GLU A 196 -21.58 -3.37 -11.72
C GLU A 196 -21.53 -4.59 -12.66
N ASN A 197 -20.34 -4.98 -13.11
CA ASN A 197 -20.12 -6.17 -13.94
C ASN A 197 -19.72 -7.39 -13.11
N GLY A 198 -19.72 -7.29 -11.78
CA GLY A 198 -19.31 -8.37 -10.87
C GLY A 198 -17.79 -8.58 -10.80
N GLN A 199 -16.99 -7.67 -11.34
CA GLN A 199 -15.52 -7.74 -11.32
C GLN A 199 -14.99 -7.15 -10.02
N GLU A 200 -14.04 -7.84 -9.40
CA GLU A 200 -13.38 -7.33 -8.20
C GLU A 200 -12.51 -6.12 -8.54
N VAL A 201 -12.65 -5.04 -7.77
CA VAL A 201 -11.85 -3.82 -7.95
C VAL A 201 -11.23 -3.41 -6.62
N ASN A 202 -9.90 -3.33 -6.59
CA ASN A 202 -9.12 -2.82 -5.46
C ASN A 202 -8.37 -1.54 -5.85
N VAL A 203 -7.63 -1.56 -6.97
CA VAL A 203 -6.87 -0.40 -7.46
C VAL A 203 -7.80 0.75 -7.83
N GLY A 204 -7.42 1.96 -7.44
CA GLY A 204 -8.21 3.18 -7.68
C GLY A 204 -9.35 3.42 -6.68
N ARG A 205 -9.49 2.58 -5.65
CA ARG A 205 -10.36 2.86 -4.50
C ARG A 205 -9.61 3.64 -3.42
N MET A 206 -10.37 4.17 -2.46
CA MET A 206 -9.87 5.16 -1.51
C MET A 206 -10.53 5.05 -0.12
N ASN A 207 -10.03 5.86 0.81
CA ASN A 207 -10.63 6.14 2.11
C ASN A 207 -10.95 7.64 2.21
N LEU A 208 -12.11 8.00 2.75
CA LEU A 208 -12.57 9.41 2.83
C LEU A 208 -12.15 10.13 4.12
N GLY A 209 -11.52 9.41 5.05
CA GLY A 209 -10.95 9.99 6.24
C GLY A 209 -11.15 9.14 7.47
N VAL A 210 -10.51 9.63 8.54
CA VAL A 210 -10.46 8.97 9.83
C VAL A 210 -10.96 9.94 10.90
N VAL A 211 -11.78 9.45 11.82
CA VAL A 211 -12.01 10.07 13.13
C VAL A 211 -11.63 9.01 14.16
N THR A 212 -10.84 9.39 15.18
CA THR A 212 -10.34 8.43 16.19
C THR A 212 -10.97 8.68 17.54
N LEU A 213 -11.47 7.62 18.14
CA LEU A 213 -12.03 7.62 19.48
C LEU A 213 -10.95 7.40 20.53
N ASN A 214 -10.85 8.32 21.48
CA ASN A 214 -9.97 8.19 22.64
C ASN A 214 -10.67 7.35 23.73
N LEU A 215 -10.49 6.03 23.69
CA LEU A 215 -11.10 5.12 24.66
C LEU A 215 -10.60 5.36 26.11
N PRO A 216 -9.29 5.64 26.36
CA PRO A 216 -8.83 5.96 27.71
C PRO A 216 -9.57 7.12 28.35
N ARG A 217 -9.95 8.13 27.56
CA ARG A 217 -10.73 9.27 28.07
C ARG A 217 -12.10 8.84 28.60
N ILE A 218 -12.76 7.91 27.92
CA ILE A 218 -14.06 7.35 28.33
C ILE A 218 -13.90 6.58 29.64
N ALA A 219 -12.84 5.78 29.76
CA ALA A 219 -12.52 5.06 31.00
C ALA A 219 -12.29 6.02 32.17
N ILE A 220 -11.55 7.12 31.98
CA ILE A 220 -11.34 8.14 33.02
C ILE A 220 -12.66 8.80 33.43
N GLU A 221 -13.53 9.16 32.47
CA GLU A 221 -14.83 9.80 32.74
C GLU A 221 -15.83 8.86 33.44
N SER A 222 -15.65 7.54 33.27
CA SER A 222 -16.46 6.52 33.93
C SER A 222 -16.19 6.41 35.45
N LYS A 223 -15.03 6.87 35.94
CA LYS A 223 -14.61 6.80 37.35
C LYS A 223 -14.70 5.39 37.95
N GLY A 224 -14.35 4.38 37.17
CA GLY A 224 -14.35 2.98 37.60
C GLY A 224 -15.69 2.24 37.43
N ASP A 225 -16.74 2.93 36.98
CA ASP A 225 -18.04 2.31 36.69
C ASP A 225 -18.10 1.82 35.24
N GLN A 226 -18.07 0.50 35.05
CA GLN A 226 -18.13 -0.12 33.72
C GLN A 226 -19.46 0.14 33.00
N ASN A 227 -20.60 0.21 33.70
CA ASN A 227 -21.88 0.51 33.06
C ASN A 227 -21.87 1.93 32.49
N LYS A 228 -21.31 2.86 33.26
CA LYS A 228 -21.12 4.24 32.80
C LYS A 228 -20.12 4.33 31.64
N PHE A 229 -19.07 3.51 31.62
CA PHE A 229 -18.16 3.43 30.47
C PHE A 229 -18.90 3.05 29.19
N TRP A 230 -19.73 2.00 29.23
CA TRP A 230 -20.49 1.54 28.07
C TRP A 230 -21.51 2.58 27.59
N GLN A 231 -22.17 3.28 28.52
CA GLN A 231 -23.06 4.39 28.18
C GLN A 231 -22.31 5.53 27.48
N LEU A 232 -21.21 6.01 28.07
CA LEU A 232 -20.39 7.06 27.47
C LEU A 232 -19.80 6.64 26.12
N LEU A 233 -19.40 5.37 25.97
CA LEU A 233 -18.94 4.84 24.70
C LEU A 233 -20.04 4.95 23.63
N SER A 234 -21.26 4.53 23.94
CA SER A 234 -22.41 4.65 23.03
C SER A 234 -22.66 6.10 22.61
N ASP A 235 -22.68 7.03 23.58
CA ASP A 235 -22.88 8.46 23.30
C ASP A 235 -21.79 9.03 22.39
N ARG A 236 -20.52 8.64 22.63
CA ARG A 236 -19.39 9.10 21.81
C ARG A 236 -19.41 8.45 20.42
N LEU A 237 -19.89 7.22 20.27
CA LEU A 237 -20.02 6.57 18.97
C LEU A 237 -21.04 7.25 18.06
N GLU A 238 -22.15 7.79 18.59
CA GLU A 238 -23.07 8.62 17.78
C GLU A 238 -22.38 9.92 17.32
N ILE A 239 -21.60 10.59 18.18
CA ILE A 239 -20.82 11.77 17.79
C ILE A 239 -19.79 11.42 16.70
N MET A 240 -19.13 10.27 16.82
CA MET A 240 -18.18 9.79 15.81
C MET A 240 -18.85 9.58 14.46
N LYS A 241 -20.05 8.98 14.44
CA LYS A 241 -20.85 8.78 13.23
C LYS A 241 -21.20 10.12 12.58
N ASP A 242 -21.68 11.10 13.35
CA ASP A 242 -22.00 12.43 12.83
C ASP A 242 -20.76 13.12 12.22
N ALA A 243 -19.62 13.05 12.91
CA ALA A 243 -18.36 13.61 12.40
C ALA A 243 -17.90 12.93 11.10
N LEU A 244 -18.03 11.61 11.00
CA LEU A 244 -17.67 10.85 9.80
C LEU A 244 -18.62 11.17 8.63
N LEU A 245 -19.93 11.23 8.87
CA LEU A 245 -20.92 11.58 7.86
C LEU A 245 -20.71 13.01 7.35
N TYR A 246 -20.46 13.97 8.25
CA TYR A 246 -20.14 15.34 7.88
C TYR A 246 -18.94 15.41 6.92
N ARG A 247 -17.87 14.65 7.20
CA ARG A 247 -16.69 14.59 6.32
C ARG A 247 -17.03 13.97 4.97
N VAL A 248 -17.82 12.91 4.95
CA VAL A 248 -18.25 12.25 3.70
C VAL A 248 -19.04 13.22 2.84
N GLU A 249 -20.01 13.94 3.40
CA GLU A 249 -20.78 14.95 2.66
C GLU A 249 -19.88 16.07 2.16
N ARG A 250 -18.94 16.56 2.99
CA ARG A 250 -17.98 17.58 2.55
C ARG A 250 -17.08 17.10 1.40
N CYS A 251 -16.68 15.82 1.38
CA CYS A 251 -15.91 15.26 0.27
C CYS A 251 -16.73 15.18 -1.03
N LYS A 252 -18.05 15.01 -0.96
CA LYS A 252 -18.93 14.96 -2.14
C LYS A 252 -19.15 16.33 -2.80
N GLU A 253 -18.88 17.41 -2.08
CA GLU A 253 -18.98 18.79 -2.61
C GLU A 253 -17.84 19.13 -3.59
N ALA A 254 -16.75 18.36 -3.62
CA ALA A 254 -15.65 18.61 -4.55
C ALA A 254 -16.08 18.43 -6.01
N ILE A 255 -15.48 19.21 -6.91
CA ILE A 255 -15.64 19.05 -8.36
C ILE A 255 -14.41 18.38 -8.96
N PRO A 256 -14.54 17.65 -10.09
CA PRO A 256 -13.42 16.94 -10.72
C PRO A 256 -12.20 17.83 -11.00
N ALA A 257 -12.42 19.13 -11.26
CA ALA A 257 -11.36 20.11 -11.48
C ALA A 257 -10.51 20.43 -10.24
N ASN A 258 -10.96 20.12 -9.02
CA ASN A 258 -10.18 20.36 -7.80
C ASN A 258 -8.94 19.45 -7.71
N ALA A 259 -9.03 18.22 -8.22
CA ALA A 259 -7.91 17.28 -8.26
C ALA A 259 -7.98 16.39 -9.51
N PRO A 260 -7.63 16.92 -10.70
CA PRO A 260 -7.80 16.21 -11.97
C PRO A 260 -7.08 14.87 -12.03
N ILE A 261 -5.90 14.75 -11.41
CA ILE A 261 -5.16 13.49 -11.35
C ILE A 261 -5.96 12.37 -10.66
N LEU A 262 -6.69 12.72 -9.60
CA LEU A 262 -7.53 11.81 -8.84
C LEU A 262 -8.80 11.47 -9.62
N TYR A 263 -9.53 12.49 -10.05
CA TYR A 263 -10.91 12.34 -10.52
C TYR A 263 -11.03 12.11 -12.03
N MET A 264 -10.13 12.68 -12.84
CA MET A 264 -10.26 12.72 -14.31
C MET A 264 -9.24 11.83 -15.01
N TYR A 265 -8.03 11.67 -14.44
CA TYR A 265 -6.91 11.00 -15.11
C TYR A 265 -6.57 9.62 -14.53
N GLY A 266 -7.51 9.03 -13.78
CA GLY A 266 -7.55 7.59 -13.52
C GLY A 266 -6.84 7.11 -12.27
N ALA A 267 -6.29 7.99 -11.42
CA ALA A 267 -5.73 7.54 -10.14
C ALA A 267 -6.81 6.91 -9.24
N PHE A 268 -8.07 7.35 -9.35
CA PHE A 268 -9.22 6.70 -8.72
C PHE A 268 -9.99 5.73 -9.63
N GLY A 269 -9.35 5.18 -10.67
CA GLY A 269 -9.85 4.08 -11.51
C GLY A 269 -10.87 4.51 -12.58
N LYS A 270 -11.90 5.29 -12.24
CA LYS A 270 -12.82 5.88 -13.24
C LYS A 270 -12.32 7.27 -13.66
N ARG A 271 -12.62 7.66 -14.91
CA ARG A 271 -12.28 8.98 -15.47
C ARG A 271 -13.55 9.81 -15.58
N LEU A 272 -13.71 10.77 -14.69
CA LEU A 272 -14.84 11.69 -14.71
C LEU A 272 -14.63 12.81 -15.72
N SER A 273 -15.72 13.27 -16.33
CA SER A 273 -15.78 14.54 -17.04
C SER A 273 -15.70 15.71 -16.05
N ARG A 274 -15.47 16.94 -16.53
CA ARG A 274 -15.41 18.13 -15.66
C ARG A 274 -16.73 18.43 -14.94
N THR A 275 -17.85 17.95 -15.48
CA THR A 275 -19.20 18.23 -14.99
C THR A 275 -19.80 17.08 -14.17
N ASP A 276 -19.13 15.92 -14.12
CA ASP A 276 -19.62 14.78 -13.36
C ASP A 276 -19.48 15.02 -11.84
N SER A 277 -20.27 14.31 -11.05
CA SER A 277 -20.12 14.31 -9.60
C SER A 277 -18.98 13.41 -9.16
N VAL A 278 -18.11 13.88 -8.26
CA VAL A 278 -17.08 13.05 -7.63
C VAL A 278 -17.67 11.90 -6.80
N ASN A 279 -18.93 12.01 -6.37
CA ASN A 279 -19.62 10.97 -5.61
C ASN A 279 -19.73 9.64 -6.39
N GLU A 280 -19.63 9.67 -7.72
CA GLU A 280 -19.56 8.46 -8.56
C GLU A 280 -18.35 7.57 -8.22
N LEU A 281 -17.31 8.13 -7.62
CA LEU A 281 -16.11 7.41 -7.18
C LEU A 281 -16.23 6.86 -5.75
N PHE A 282 -17.21 7.33 -4.96
CA PHE A 282 -17.30 7.08 -3.52
C PHE A 282 -18.45 6.15 -3.13
N LYS A 283 -19.61 6.32 -3.77
CA LYS A 283 -20.86 5.65 -3.40
C LYS A 283 -20.80 4.12 -3.51
N ASN A 284 -21.85 3.46 -3.03
CA ASN A 284 -22.02 2.01 -3.12
C ASN A 284 -20.88 1.21 -2.49
N ARG A 285 -20.34 1.68 -1.36
CA ARG A 285 -19.22 1.07 -0.62
C ARG A 285 -17.89 1.02 -1.38
N ARG A 286 -17.76 1.77 -2.48
CA ARG A 286 -16.51 1.86 -3.23
C ARG A 286 -15.42 2.53 -2.41
N ALA A 287 -15.73 3.66 -1.76
CA ALA A 287 -14.83 4.26 -0.78
C ALA A 287 -15.07 3.69 0.62
N THR A 288 -14.01 3.66 1.42
CA THR A 288 -14.08 3.34 2.85
C THR A 288 -14.07 4.59 3.70
N VAL A 289 -14.51 4.46 4.95
CA VAL A 289 -14.50 5.51 5.98
C VAL A 289 -14.01 4.87 7.26
N SER A 290 -13.12 5.53 7.99
CA SER A 290 -12.45 4.91 9.14
C SER A 290 -12.91 5.50 10.47
N LEU A 291 -13.55 4.65 11.27
CA LEU A 291 -13.68 4.87 12.70
C LEU A 291 -12.43 4.26 13.37
N GLY A 292 -11.51 5.11 13.79
CA GLY A 292 -10.33 4.71 14.54
C GLY A 292 -10.62 4.63 16.04
N TYR A 293 -9.78 3.88 16.76
CA TYR A 293 -9.75 3.86 18.22
C TYR A 293 -8.30 3.77 18.70
N ILE A 294 -8.06 4.10 19.96
CA ILE A 294 -6.76 3.96 20.61
C ILE A 294 -6.92 3.63 22.09
N GLY A 295 -5.94 2.93 22.66
CA GLY A 295 -5.74 2.82 24.11
C GLY A 295 -6.55 1.74 24.81
N LEU A 296 -6.72 0.58 24.17
CA LEU A 296 -7.38 -0.58 24.82
C LEU A 296 -6.66 -1.03 26.09
N TYR A 297 -5.33 -0.95 26.11
CA TYR A 297 -4.56 -1.35 27.29
C TYR A 297 -4.81 -0.44 28.49
N GLU A 298 -4.81 0.87 28.28
CA GLU A 298 -5.07 1.85 29.33
C GLU A 298 -6.53 1.79 29.80
N VAL A 299 -7.47 1.44 28.91
CA VAL A 299 -8.87 1.19 29.28
C VAL A 299 -8.96 0.02 30.27
N ALA A 300 -8.38 -1.14 29.96
CA ALA A 300 -8.37 -2.26 30.89
C ALA A 300 -7.60 -1.92 32.18
N SER A 301 -6.49 -1.19 32.07
CA SER A 301 -5.71 -0.77 33.24
C SER A 301 -6.53 0.09 34.21
N ALA A 302 -7.45 0.91 33.71
CA ALA A 302 -8.31 1.75 34.53
C ALA A 302 -9.34 0.95 35.38
N PHE A 303 -9.71 -0.26 34.95
CA PHE A 303 -10.69 -1.11 35.66
C PHE A 303 -10.06 -2.29 36.40
N PHE A 304 -8.95 -2.82 35.89
CA PHE A 304 -8.36 -4.08 36.34
C PHE A 304 -6.92 -3.94 36.87
N GLY A 305 -6.34 -2.74 36.85
CA GLY A 305 -4.95 -2.49 37.27
C GLY A 305 -3.94 -2.68 36.14
N GLY A 306 -2.70 -2.23 36.36
CA GLY A 306 -1.68 -2.10 35.31
C GLY A 306 -1.05 -3.39 34.78
N GLU A 307 -1.40 -4.56 35.34
CA GLU A 307 -0.84 -5.88 34.99
C GLU A 307 -1.99 -6.87 34.71
N TRP A 308 -2.91 -6.48 33.82
CA TRP A 308 -4.16 -7.20 33.56
C TRP A 308 -4.02 -8.27 32.46
N GLU A 309 -2.86 -8.44 31.82
CA GLU A 309 -2.67 -9.26 30.62
C GLU A 309 -2.92 -10.75 30.84
N THR A 310 -2.90 -11.22 32.09
CA THR A 310 -3.25 -12.59 32.45
C THR A 310 -4.68 -12.72 32.99
N ASN A 311 -5.39 -11.61 33.20
CA ASN A 311 -6.77 -11.59 33.67
C ASN A 311 -7.74 -11.87 32.48
N PRO A 312 -8.48 -13.00 32.49
CA PRO A 312 -9.41 -13.34 31.42
C PRO A 312 -10.58 -12.36 31.27
N GLU A 313 -11.07 -11.79 32.38
CA GLU A 313 -12.16 -10.81 32.38
C GLU A 313 -11.72 -9.50 31.73
N ALA A 314 -10.51 -9.01 32.08
CA ALA A 314 -9.94 -7.82 31.46
C ALA A 314 -9.69 -8.00 29.96
N LYS A 315 -9.21 -9.19 29.54
CA LYS A 315 -9.10 -9.53 28.12
C LYS A 315 -10.45 -9.48 27.41
N ALA A 316 -11.46 -10.16 27.96
CA ALA A 316 -12.80 -10.19 27.40
C ALA A 316 -13.42 -8.78 27.30
N PHE A 317 -13.11 -7.89 28.24
CA PHE A 317 -13.57 -6.50 28.23
C PHE A 317 -12.99 -5.66 27.07
N THR A 318 -11.82 -6.03 26.53
CA THR A 318 -11.11 -5.28 25.47
C THR A 318 -11.27 -5.83 24.05
N LEU A 319 -11.93 -6.97 23.89
CA LEU A 319 -12.18 -7.64 22.60
C LEU A 319 -13.56 -7.29 22.04
#